data_AF-A0A2V8F653-F1
#
_entry.id   AF-A0A2V8F653-F1
#
_cell.length_a   1.000
_cell.length_b   1.000
_cell.length_c   1.000
_cell.angle_alpha   90.00
_cell.angle_beta   90.00
_cell.angle_gamma   90.00
#
_symmetry.space_group_name_H-M   'P 1'
#
loop_
_entity.id
_entity.type
_entity.pdbx_description
1 polymer ?
#
loop_
_entity_poly.entity_id
_entity_poly.type
_entity_poly.pdbx_seq_one_letter_code
_entity_poly.pdbx_strand_id
1 'polypeptide(L)'
;MCTVPRGTAVSTTAPRLELATIVRRYGDAYRRTHRLARVQRRALHAIETCRTAALGGHRKTCDHCDGVRLTYNSCRNRHCPKCQTLVKERWLAARRADLLPIPYFHVVFTLPHSLNALAQGNPRVLYTLLFRAAADTLLTFGRDARHLGGTIGITAILHTWGQNPSQHLHLHCLVTGGALAADGSQWIAGRSSFLFPVRALSTVFRAKYLAGLQRVYAAGALTFAGGTAHLASPRAFTGFLGQLRAIDWIVYAKRPFAGPEQVLNLGRYTHRVVLSMIASSSIATGASGSAGRTTPTMTA
;
A
#
# COMPACT_ATOMS: atom_id res chain seq x y z
N MET A 1 35.27 -17.67 17.21
CA MET A 1 35.26 -19.13 17.48
C MET A 1 34.52 -19.83 16.36
N CYS A 2 35.26 -20.44 15.42
CA CYS A 2 34.72 -21.32 14.39
C CYS A 2 34.50 -22.70 15.00
N THR A 3 33.25 -23.08 15.28
CA THR A 3 32.85 -24.45 15.57
C THR A 3 31.88 -24.91 14.49
N VAL A 4 32.41 -25.51 13.42
CA VAL A 4 31.62 -26.39 12.55
C VAL A 4 32.24 -27.78 12.67
N PRO A 5 31.56 -28.75 13.31
CA PRO A 5 32.05 -30.12 13.37
C PRO A 5 32.17 -30.68 11.96
N ARG A 6 33.23 -31.48 11.71
CA ARG A 6 33.31 -32.32 10.52
C ARG A 6 32.14 -33.30 10.55
N GLY A 7 31.20 -33.13 9.63
CA GLY A 7 29.97 -33.90 9.55
C GLY A 7 28.83 -32.99 9.16
N THR A 8 28.16 -33.30 8.07
CA THR A 8 27.02 -32.57 7.49
C THR A 8 25.88 -32.35 8.49
N ALA A 9 25.98 -31.31 9.31
CA ALA A 9 24.87 -30.80 10.09
C ALA A 9 24.22 -29.65 9.29
N VAL A 10 23.30 -30.02 8.39
CA VAL A 10 22.29 -29.07 7.91
C VAL A 10 21.51 -28.65 9.15
N SER A 11 21.68 -27.39 9.58
CA SER A 11 20.84 -26.80 10.62
C SER A 11 19.39 -26.89 10.18
N THR A 12 18.66 -27.88 10.70
CA THR A 12 17.23 -28.07 10.51
C THR A 12 16.48 -27.18 11.50
N THR A 13 16.71 -25.87 11.41
CA THR A 13 15.64 -24.95 11.78
C THR A 13 14.57 -25.16 10.72
N ALA A 14 13.38 -25.65 11.10
CA ALA A 14 12.29 -25.88 10.16
C ALA A 14 12.17 -24.67 9.22
N PRO A 15 12.22 -24.85 7.89
CA PRO A 15 12.32 -23.72 6.98
C PRO A 15 11.06 -22.89 7.16
N ARG A 16 11.24 -21.66 7.67
CA ARG A 16 10.18 -20.66 7.77
C ARG A 16 9.55 -20.58 6.37
N LEU A 17 8.27 -20.93 6.26
CA LEU A 17 7.59 -21.06 4.97
C LEU A 17 7.69 -19.74 4.21
N GLU A 18 8.57 -19.68 3.20
CA GLU A 18 8.74 -18.51 2.35
C GLU A 18 7.76 -18.59 1.18
N LEU A 19 7.27 -17.43 0.70
CA LEU A 19 6.43 -17.38 -0.50
C LEU A 19 7.10 -18.05 -1.71
N ALA A 20 8.42 -17.92 -1.87
CA ALA A 20 9.16 -18.58 -2.94
C ALA A 20 9.07 -20.11 -2.85
N THR A 21 9.01 -20.68 -1.64
CA THR A 21 8.80 -22.12 -1.43
C THR A 21 7.42 -22.57 -1.87
N ILE A 22 6.37 -21.79 -1.57
CA ILE A 22 5.01 -22.05 -2.02
C ILE A 22 4.93 -21.97 -3.55
N VAL A 23 5.49 -20.91 -4.15
CA VAL A 23 5.47 -20.73 -5.62
C VAL A 23 6.24 -21.84 -6.33
N ARG A 24 7.39 -22.28 -5.82
CA ARG A 24 8.13 -23.42 -6.39
C ARG A 24 7.34 -24.73 -6.31
N ARG A 25 6.60 -24.97 -5.22
CA ARG A 25 5.84 -26.21 -5.03
C ARG A 25 4.52 -26.24 -5.80
N TYR A 26 3.82 -25.11 -5.90
CA TYR A 26 2.44 -25.06 -6.42
C TYR A 26 2.25 -24.14 -7.64
N GLY A 27 3.31 -23.44 -8.08
CA GLY A 27 3.24 -22.43 -9.14
C GLY A 27 2.76 -22.97 -10.48
N ASP A 28 3.14 -24.19 -10.84
CA ASP A 28 2.73 -24.80 -12.11
C ASP A 28 1.27 -25.25 -12.09
N ALA A 29 0.80 -25.82 -10.97
CA ALA A 29 -0.63 -26.11 -10.79
C ALA A 29 -1.47 -24.81 -10.85
N TYR A 30 -0.97 -23.74 -10.22
CA TYR A 30 -1.62 -22.43 -10.25
C TYR A 30 -1.67 -21.85 -11.67
N ARG A 31 -0.58 -21.91 -12.43
CA ARG A 31 -0.50 -21.44 -13.83
C ARG A 31 -1.43 -22.22 -14.78
N ARG A 32 -1.66 -23.51 -14.53
CA ARG A 32 -2.57 -24.35 -15.33
C ARG A 32 -4.05 -24.03 -15.08
N THR A 33 -4.39 -23.67 -13.85
CA THR A 33 -5.79 -23.46 -13.43
C THR A 33 -6.24 -22.00 -13.50
N HIS A 34 -5.31 -21.04 -13.58
CA HIS A 34 -5.62 -19.61 -13.56
C HIS A 34 -5.05 -18.86 -14.78
N ARG A 35 -5.88 -18.02 -15.40
CA ARG A 35 -5.41 -17.08 -16.43
C ARG A 35 -4.71 -15.90 -15.76
N LEU A 36 -3.39 -15.82 -15.97
CA LEU A 36 -2.56 -14.76 -15.40
C LEU A 36 -2.25 -13.69 -16.43
N ALA A 37 -2.33 -12.41 -16.05
CA ALA A 37 -1.79 -11.33 -16.85
C ALA A 37 -0.26 -11.44 -16.98
N ARG A 38 0.33 -10.83 -18.02
CA ARG A 38 1.79 -10.85 -18.26
C ARG A 38 2.58 -10.38 -17.04
N VAL A 39 2.09 -9.36 -16.34
CA VAL A 39 2.72 -8.81 -15.12
C VAL A 39 2.70 -9.80 -13.96
N GLN A 40 1.63 -10.57 -13.80
CA GLN A 40 1.51 -11.60 -12.76
C GLN A 40 2.44 -12.78 -13.05
N ARG A 41 2.51 -13.24 -14.30
CA ARG A 41 3.44 -14.32 -14.70
C ARG A 41 4.90 -13.94 -14.42
N ARG A 42 5.31 -12.73 -14.80
CA ARG A 42 6.67 -12.22 -14.53
C ARG A 42 6.97 -12.13 -13.03
N ALA A 43 6.00 -11.68 -12.22
CA ALA A 43 6.17 -11.62 -10.78
C ALA A 43 6.34 -13.02 -10.16
N LEU A 44 5.49 -13.99 -10.54
CA LEU A 44 5.59 -15.36 -10.06
C LEU A 44 6.94 -16.01 -10.41
N HIS A 45 7.37 -15.90 -11.67
CA HIS A 45 8.66 -16.44 -12.10
C HIS A 45 9.85 -15.79 -11.36
N ALA A 46 9.80 -14.47 -11.13
CA ALA A 46 10.84 -13.80 -10.36
C ALA A 46 10.87 -14.26 -8.90
N ILE A 47 9.71 -14.51 -8.28
CA ILE A 47 9.62 -15.01 -6.90
C ILE A 47 10.17 -16.44 -6.82
N GLU A 48 9.81 -17.29 -7.78
CA GLU A 48 10.21 -18.69 -7.89
C GLU A 48 11.73 -18.88 -7.98
N THR A 49 12.38 -18.12 -8.85
CA THR A 49 13.83 -18.16 -9.11
C THR A 49 14.66 -17.36 -8.11
N CYS A 50 14.02 -16.58 -7.23
CA CYS A 50 14.74 -15.74 -6.28
C CYS A 50 15.59 -16.58 -5.33
N ARG A 51 16.87 -16.20 -5.18
CA ARG A 51 17.86 -16.87 -4.32
C ARG A 51 18.09 -18.35 -4.69
N THR A 52 18.07 -18.66 -5.98
CA THR A 52 18.48 -19.98 -6.51
C THR A 52 19.66 -19.82 -7.48
N ALA A 53 20.29 -20.94 -7.82
CA ALA A 53 21.39 -20.97 -8.79
C ALA A 53 21.01 -20.41 -10.17
N ALA A 54 19.72 -20.39 -10.52
CA ALA A 54 19.22 -19.83 -11.77
C ALA A 54 19.53 -18.33 -11.95
N LEU A 55 19.81 -17.61 -10.85
CA LEU A 55 20.21 -16.20 -10.88
C LEU A 55 21.72 -15.98 -10.66
N GLY A 56 22.50 -17.07 -10.62
CA GLY A 56 23.90 -17.04 -10.21
C GLY A 56 24.09 -16.72 -8.71
N GLY A 57 25.34 -16.59 -8.29
CA GLY A 57 25.65 -16.32 -6.89
C GLY A 57 27.13 -16.15 -6.61
N HIS A 58 27.45 -16.14 -5.32
CA HIS A 58 28.81 -16.01 -4.80
C HIS A 58 29.16 -17.27 -4.00
N ARG A 59 30.40 -17.73 -4.15
CA ARG A 59 31.02 -18.75 -3.32
C ARG A 59 31.99 -18.06 -2.38
N LYS A 60 31.76 -18.19 -1.07
CA LYS A 60 32.70 -17.74 -0.04
C LYS A 60 33.37 -18.97 0.56
N THR A 61 34.68 -18.93 0.66
CA THR A 61 35.48 -19.98 1.29
C THR A 61 36.18 -19.39 2.50
N CYS A 62 36.11 -20.10 3.62
CA CYS A 62 36.86 -19.76 4.83
C CYS A 62 38.34 -20.08 4.59
N ASP A 63 39.22 -19.13 4.86
CA ASP A 63 40.68 -19.28 4.79
C ASP A 63 41.26 -20.11 5.95
N HIS A 64 40.46 -20.39 6.99
CA HIS A 64 40.89 -21.14 8.16
C HIS A 64 40.40 -22.59 8.22
N CYS A 65 39.23 -22.91 7.64
CA CYS A 65 38.64 -24.25 7.73
C CYS A 65 38.10 -24.81 6.41
N ASP A 66 38.38 -24.14 5.29
CA ASP A 66 37.88 -24.45 3.94
C ASP A 66 36.35 -24.50 3.80
N GLY A 67 35.61 -24.11 4.84
CA GLY A 67 34.16 -24.07 4.85
C GLY A 67 33.62 -23.23 3.70
N VAL A 68 32.77 -23.83 2.87
CA VAL A 68 32.18 -23.18 1.69
C VAL A 68 30.76 -22.72 2.00
N ARG A 69 30.47 -21.45 1.70
CA ARG A 69 29.12 -20.89 1.75
C ARG A 69 28.73 -20.35 0.39
N LEU A 70 27.67 -20.91 -0.19
CA LEU A 70 27.03 -20.40 -1.40
C LEU A 70 25.94 -19.39 -1.04
N THR A 71 25.93 -18.25 -1.73
CA THR A 71 24.87 -17.25 -1.61
C THR A 71 24.37 -16.84 -2.99
N TYR A 72 23.10 -17.08 -3.29
CA TYR A 72 22.51 -16.77 -4.59
C TYR A 72 21.98 -15.35 -4.70
N ASN A 73 21.95 -14.83 -5.92
CA ASN A 73 21.46 -13.49 -6.22
C ASN A 73 19.95 -13.35 -6.02
N SER A 74 19.50 -12.11 -5.80
CA SER A 74 18.08 -11.79 -5.62
C SER A 74 17.45 -11.41 -6.97
N CYS A 75 16.16 -11.71 -7.14
CA CYS A 75 15.45 -11.36 -8.37
C CYS A 75 15.13 -9.86 -8.51
N ARG A 76 15.31 -9.08 -7.43
CA ARG A 76 15.07 -7.64 -7.32
C ARG A 76 13.66 -7.17 -7.72
N ASN A 77 12.72 -8.10 -7.93
CA ASN A 77 11.36 -7.76 -8.31
C ASN A 77 10.63 -7.07 -7.14
N ARG A 78 9.89 -6.01 -7.44
CA ARG A 78 9.08 -5.26 -6.46
C ARG A 78 7.99 -6.09 -5.79
N HIS A 79 7.61 -7.22 -6.39
CA HIS A 79 6.65 -8.17 -5.87
C HIS A 79 7.31 -9.35 -5.15
N CYS A 80 8.63 -9.36 -4.93
CA CYS A 80 9.27 -10.40 -4.15
C CYS A 80 9.43 -9.95 -2.69
N PRO A 81 8.73 -10.56 -1.71
CA PRO A 81 8.80 -10.13 -0.31
C PRO A 81 10.24 -10.14 0.22
N LYS A 82 11.01 -11.18 -0.14
CA LYS A 82 12.43 -11.33 0.26
C LYS A 82 13.31 -10.20 -0.26
N CYS A 83 13.09 -9.76 -1.50
CA CYS A 83 13.84 -8.64 -2.07
C CYS A 83 13.40 -7.29 -1.48
N GLN A 84 12.09 -7.15 -1.20
CA GLN A 84 11.54 -5.89 -0.73
C GLN A 84 11.75 -5.64 0.76
N THR A 85 12.05 -6.65 1.59
CA THR A 85 12.26 -6.44 3.02
C THR A 85 13.30 -5.35 3.30
N LEU A 86 14.51 -5.47 2.77
CA LEU A 86 15.58 -4.48 3.03
C LEU A 86 15.25 -3.10 2.44
N VAL A 87 14.65 -3.06 1.24
CA VAL A 87 14.24 -1.81 0.59
C VAL A 87 13.21 -1.08 1.46
N LYS A 88 12.21 -1.81 1.94
CA LYS A 88 11.17 -1.32 2.85
C LYS A 88 11.76 -0.81 4.16
N GLU A 89 12.64 -1.55 4.82
CA GLU A 89 13.25 -1.12 6.09
C GLU A 89 14.09 0.15 5.90
N ARG A 90 14.88 0.25 4.83
CA ARG A 90 15.63 1.46 4.50
C ARG A 90 14.72 2.66 4.22
N TRP A 91 13.63 2.45 3.47
CA TRP A 91 12.66 3.51 3.21
C TRP A 91 11.98 3.97 4.50
N LEU A 92 11.59 3.04 5.38
CA LEU A 92 11.01 3.36 6.68
C LEU A 92 11.98 4.16 7.53
N ALA A 93 13.23 3.73 7.64
CA ALA A 93 14.26 4.45 8.40
C ALA A 93 14.44 5.89 7.90
N ALA A 94 14.49 6.09 6.58
CA ALA A 94 14.57 7.42 5.98
C ALA A 94 13.33 8.28 6.32
N ARG A 95 12.11 7.74 6.18
CA ARG A 95 10.87 8.47 6.55
C ARG A 95 10.77 8.77 8.04
N ARG A 96 11.34 7.91 8.88
CA ARG A 96 11.42 8.09 10.34
C ARG A 96 12.32 9.26 10.70
N ALA A 97 13.45 9.39 10.00
CA ALA A 97 14.39 10.51 10.17
C ALA A 97 13.79 11.86 9.74
N ASP A 98 12.82 11.85 8.82
CA ASP A 98 12.09 13.06 8.40
C ASP A 98 11.02 13.52 9.42
N LEU A 99 10.74 12.74 10.47
CA LEU A 99 9.75 13.09 11.48
C LEU A 99 10.29 14.10 12.48
N LEU A 100 9.52 15.16 12.69
CA LEU A 100 9.77 16.17 13.71
C LEU A 100 9.16 15.72 15.06
N PRO A 101 9.70 16.14 16.21
CA PRO A 101 9.16 15.81 17.53
C PRO A 101 7.90 16.65 17.85
N ILE A 102 6.89 16.59 16.99
CA ILE A 102 5.64 17.34 17.06
C ILE A 102 4.42 16.41 17.00
N PRO A 103 3.22 16.87 17.37
CA PRO A 103 1.99 16.14 17.10
C PRO A 103 1.79 15.92 15.59
N TYR A 104 1.10 14.85 15.24
CA TYR A 104 0.66 14.57 13.89
C TYR A 104 -0.80 14.11 13.87
N PHE A 105 -1.39 14.12 12.69
CA PHE A 105 -2.72 13.62 12.41
C PHE A 105 -2.68 12.62 11.26
N HIS A 106 -3.48 11.57 11.40
CA HIS A 106 -3.73 10.60 10.34
C HIS A 106 -5.01 10.98 9.62
N VAL A 107 -4.88 11.45 8.38
CA VAL A 107 -6.00 11.81 7.50
C VAL A 107 -6.11 10.80 6.37
N VAL A 108 -7.29 10.26 6.11
CA VAL A 108 -7.54 9.30 5.03
C VAL A 108 -8.50 9.89 4.02
N PHE A 109 -8.12 9.88 2.75
CA PHE A 109 -8.98 10.24 1.62
C PHE A 109 -9.32 9.00 0.82
N THR A 110 -10.62 8.71 0.67
CA THR A 110 -11.08 7.51 -0.05
C THR A 110 -11.82 7.91 -1.33
N LEU A 111 -11.48 7.26 -2.45
CA LEU A 111 -12.24 7.40 -3.69
C LEU A 111 -13.48 6.50 -3.66
N PRO A 112 -14.62 6.98 -4.18
CA PRO A 112 -15.79 6.14 -4.41
C PRO A 112 -15.49 4.91 -5.29
N HIS A 113 -16.07 3.76 -4.96
CA HIS A 113 -15.88 2.51 -5.72
C HIS A 113 -16.32 2.62 -7.19
N SER A 114 -17.22 3.53 -7.53
CA SER A 114 -17.62 3.83 -8.91
C SER A 114 -16.45 4.30 -9.80
N LEU A 115 -15.34 4.78 -9.20
CA LEU A 115 -14.11 5.12 -9.93
C LEU A 115 -13.19 3.92 -10.18
N ASN A 116 -13.43 2.76 -9.58
CA ASN A 116 -12.49 1.63 -9.63
C ASN A 116 -12.24 1.15 -11.07
N ALA A 117 -13.29 0.96 -11.86
CA ALA A 117 -13.15 0.50 -13.26
C ALA A 117 -12.32 1.49 -14.10
N LEU A 118 -12.57 2.80 -13.94
CA LEU A 118 -11.81 3.83 -14.62
C LEU A 118 -10.34 3.86 -14.14
N ALA A 119 -10.11 3.67 -12.84
CA ALA A 119 -8.79 3.62 -12.24
C ALA A 119 -7.99 2.37 -12.64
N GLN A 120 -8.63 1.23 -12.93
CA GLN A 120 -7.96 0.04 -13.46
C GLN A 120 -7.40 0.28 -14.87
N GLY A 121 -8.16 0.98 -15.72
CA GLY A 121 -7.71 1.36 -17.06
C GLY A 121 -6.68 2.49 -17.05
N ASN A 122 -6.72 3.37 -16.05
CA ASN A 122 -5.93 4.62 -16.02
C ASN A 122 -5.18 4.85 -14.69
N PRO A 123 -4.47 3.85 -14.13
CA PRO A 123 -3.98 3.91 -12.75
C PRO A 123 -3.04 5.08 -12.50
N ARG A 124 -2.12 5.36 -13.44
CA ARG A 124 -1.17 6.47 -13.28
C ARG A 124 -1.88 7.82 -13.18
N VAL A 125 -2.91 8.05 -14.01
CA VAL A 125 -3.64 9.32 -14.06
C VAL A 125 -4.49 9.49 -12.81
N LEU A 126 -5.33 8.50 -12.46
CA LEU A 126 -6.22 8.62 -11.31
C LEU A 126 -5.48 8.63 -9.97
N TYR A 127 -4.41 7.86 -9.82
CA TYR A 127 -3.64 7.88 -8.58
C TYR A 127 -2.91 9.22 -8.43
N THR A 128 -2.30 9.73 -9.50
CA THR A 128 -1.68 11.07 -9.46
C THR A 128 -2.71 12.15 -9.10
N LEU A 129 -3.91 12.06 -9.66
CA LEU A 129 -5.00 12.98 -9.33
C LEU A 129 -5.43 12.85 -7.86
N LEU A 130 -5.49 11.63 -7.31
CA LEU A 130 -5.79 11.40 -5.88
C LEU A 130 -4.75 12.08 -4.98
N PHE A 131 -3.46 11.87 -5.25
CA PHE A 131 -2.37 12.53 -4.50
C PHE A 131 -2.49 14.06 -4.56
N ARG A 132 -2.66 14.62 -5.76
CA ARG A 132 -2.78 16.07 -5.95
C ARG A 132 -3.99 16.65 -5.25
N ALA A 133 -5.18 16.08 -5.47
CA ALA A 133 -6.40 16.58 -4.86
C ALA A 133 -6.34 16.52 -3.33
N ALA A 134 -5.81 15.44 -2.74
CA ALA A 134 -5.63 15.32 -1.30
C ALA A 134 -4.62 16.34 -0.75
N ALA A 135 -3.43 16.44 -1.35
CA ALA A 135 -2.39 17.39 -0.94
C ALA A 135 -2.86 18.84 -1.06
N ASP A 136 -3.46 19.21 -2.20
CA ASP A 136 -3.99 20.54 -2.42
C ASP A 136 -5.11 20.87 -1.44
N THR A 137 -5.95 19.89 -1.05
CA THR A 137 -7.01 20.09 -0.06
C THR A 137 -6.39 20.39 1.30
N LEU A 138 -5.47 19.56 1.76
CA LEU A 138 -4.78 19.75 3.03
C LEU A 138 -4.01 21.07 3.08
N LEU A 139 -3.25 21.41 2.04
CA LEU A 139 -2.48 22.65 1.96
C LEU A 139 -3.38 23.89 1.93
N THR A 140 -4.54 23.84 1.26
CA THR A 140 -5.53 24.93 1.32
C THR A 140 -6.00 25.17 2.75
N PHE A 141 -6.30 24.10 3.50
CA PHE A 141 -6.74 24.25 4.90
C PHE A 141 -5.60 24.66 5.82
N GLY A 142 -4.37 24.18 5.61
CA GLY A 142 -3.20 24.59 6.37
C GLY A 142 -2.91 26.09 6.23
N ARG A 143 -3.01 26.63 5.01
CA ARG A 143 -2.74 28.04 4.72
C ARG A 143 -3.84 28.99 5.16
N ASP A 144 -5.05 28.49 5.41
CA ASP A 144 -6.16 29.31 5.91
C ASP A 144 -5.84 29.79 7.34
N ALA A 145 -5.79 31.10 7.55
CA ALA A 145 -5.51 31.73 8.84
C ALA A 145 -6.56 31.41 9.91
N ARG A 146 -7.79 31.03 9.51
CA ARG A 146 -8.84 30.55 10.43
C ARG A 146 -8.54 29.16 10.98
N HIS A 147 -7.56 28.47 10.42
CA HIS A 147 -7.12 27.15 10.84
C HIS A 147 -5.69 27.20 11.40
N LEU A 148 -4.67 27.18 10.53
CA LEU A 148 -3.25 27.21 10.96
C LEU A 148 -2.48 28.42 10.41
N GLY A 149 -2.87 28.97 9.25
CA GLY A 149 -2.18 30.12 8.64
C GLY A 149 -0.77 29.83 8.13
N GLY A 150 -0.46 28.58 7.73
CA GLY A 150 0.90 28.21 7.30
C GLY A 150 0.98 27.00 6.39
N THR A 151 2.20 26.60 6.04
CA THR A 151 2.47 25.40 5.25
C THR A 151 2.67 24.19 6.17
N ILE A 152 1.77 23.22 6.07
CA ILE A 152 1.85 21.93 6.76
C ILE A 152 2.76 20.95 6.03
N GLY A 153 3.35 20.00 6.77
CA GLY A 153 4.02 18.83 6.21
C GLY A 153 3.02 17.68 5.96
N ILE A 154 3.17 17.00 4.82
CA ILE A 154 2.30 15.88 4.43
C ILE A 154 3.17 14.73 3.92
N THR A 155 3.06 13.56 4.56
CA THR A 155 3.55 12.29 4.00
C THR A 155 2.36 11.45 3.60
N ALA A 156 2.26 11.07 2.32
CA ALA A 156 1.09 10.37 1.78
C ALA A 156 1.44 8.97 1.24
N ILE A 157 0.60 7.99 1.56
CA ILE A 157 0.78 6.57 1.24
C ILE A 157 -0.49 6.06 0.57
N LEU A 158 -0.37 5.60 -0.68
CA LEU A 158 -1.49 5.02 -1.44
C LEU A 158 -1.72 3.56 -1.08
N HIS A 159 -2.96 3.23 -0.74
CA HIS A 159 -3.46 1.85 -0.64
C HIS A 159 -4.54 1.65 -1.71
N THR A 160 -4.47 0.50 -2.40
CA THR A 160 -5.39 0.19 -3.52
C THR A 160 -6.38 -0.93 -3.22
N TRP A 161 -6.32 -1.52 -2.02
CA TRP A 161 -7.13 -2.68 -1.62
C TRP A 161 -7.66 -2.47 -0.20
N GLY A 162 -8.86 -2.98 0.05
CA GLY A 162 -9.44 -3.01 1.39
C GLY A 162 -8.95 -4.22 2.20
N GLN A 163 -9.58 -4.47 3.35
CA GLN A 163 -9.41 -5.73 4.07
C GLN A 163 -9.98 -6.92 3.29
N ASN A 164 -11.03 -6.68 2.49
CA ASN A 164 -11.53 -7.61 1.49
C ASN A 164 -10.72 -7.46 0.19
N PRO A 165 -10.58 -8.51 -0.64
CA PRO A 165 -9.82 -8.45 -1.89
C PRO A 165 -10.48 -7.60 -3.00
N SER A 166 -11.43 -6.73 -2.64
CA SER A 166 -11.96 -5.71 -3.54
C SER A 166 -11.04 -4.48 -3.58
N GLN A 167 -10.97 -3.86 -4.76
CA GLN A 167 -10.20 -2.63 -4.93
C GLN A 167 -10.82 -1.52 -4.08
N HIS A 168 -10.01 -0.90 -3.23
CA HIS A 168 -10.41 0.21 -2.36
C HIS A 168 -9.31 1.27 -2.39
N LEU A 169 -9.50 2.29 -3.22
CA LEU A 169 -8.48 3.31 -3.45
C LEU A 169 -8.56 4.37 -2.35
N HIS A 170 -7.53 4.44 -1.52
CA HIS A 170 -7.47 5.42 -0.44
C HIS A 170 -6.03 5.85 -0.15
N LEU A 171 -5.90 7.08 0.32
CA LEU A 171 -4.63 7.71 0.64
C LEU A 171 -4.53 7.94 2.14
N HIS A 172 -3.55 7.32 2.79
CA HIS A 172 -3.17 7.61 4.17
C HIS A 172 -2.20 8.77 4.20
N CYS A 173 -2.60 9.89 4.78
CA CYS A 173 -1.78 11.07 4.97
C CYS A 173 -1.39 11.20 6.45
N LEU A 174 -0.09 11.25 6.71
CA LEU A 174 0.44 11.75 7.97
C LEU A 174 0.67 13.26 7.81
N VAL A 175 -0.07 14.05 8.59
CA VAL A 175 -0.07 15.51 8.50
C VAL A 175 0.48 16.10 9.79
N THR A 176 1.37 17.08 9.69
CA THR A 176 1.92 17.77 10.87
C THR A 176 0.81 18.47 11.66
N GLY A 177 0.87 18.39 12.99
CA GLY A 177 -0.06 19.04 13.92
C GLY A 177 0.23 20.53 14.14
N GLY A 178 0.75 21.19 13.12
CA GLY A 178 1.19 22.57 13.08
C GLY A 178 1.74 22.86 11.69
N ALA A 179 2.13 24.11 11.45
CA ALA A 179 2.55 24.59 10.14
C ALA A 179 3.77 25.52 10.25
N LEU A 180 4.56 25.58 9.19
CA LEU A 180 5.58 26.61 9.04
C LEU A 180 4.92 27.91 8.54
N ALA A 181 5.25 29.05 9.14
CA ALA A 181 4.78 30.35 8.66
C ALA A 181 5.11 30.55 7.16
N ALA A 182 4.31 31.34 6.46
CA ALA A 182 4.44 31.50 5.00
C ALA A 182 5.80 32.06 4.56
N ASP A 183 6.42 32.89 5.41
CA ASP A 183 7.75 33.46 5.25
C ASP A 183 8.89 32.53 5.74
N GLY A 184 8.56 31.37 6.30
CA GLY A 184 9.51 30.42 6.87
C GLY A 184 10.12 30.83 8.21
N SER A 185 9.68 31.94 8.81
CA SER A 185 10.33 32.53 9.99
C SER A 185 10.12 31.74 11.28
N GLN A 186 8.97 31.08 11.42
CA GLN A 186 8.59 30.42 12.66
C GLN A 186 7.64 29.23 12.48
N TRP A 187 7.64 28.37 13.50
CA TRP A 187 6.68 27.28 13.62
C TRP A 187 5.39 27.75 14.30
N ILE A 188 4.25 27.45 13.67
CA ILE A 188 2.91 27.71 14.19
C ILE A 188 2.34 26.40 14.73
N ALA A 189 2.26 26.29 16.05
CA ALA A 189 1.69 25.12 16.70
C ALA A 189 0.18 25.05 16.48
N GLY A 190 -0.32 23.89 16.04
CA GLY A 190 -1.74 23.63 15.93
C GLY A 190 -2.37 23.19 17.25
N ARG A 191 -3.70 23.09 17.26
CA ARG A 191 -4.41 22.49 18.39
C ARG A 191 -4.09 21.01 18.44
N SER A 192 -3.78 20.51 19.64
CA SER A 192 -3.33 19.14 19.77
C SER A 192 -4.42 18.14 19.34
N SER A 193 -5.69 18.36 19.69
CA SER A 193 -6.80 17.38 19.50
C SER A 193 -7.54 17.49 18.18
N PHE A 194 -7.31 18.55 17.41
CA PHE A 194 -8.09 18.87 16.23
C PHE A 194 -7.21 19.49 15.15
N LEU A 195 -7.29 18.96 13.93
CA LEU A 195 -6.61 19.52 12.78
C LEU A 195 -7.57 20.38 11.95
N PHE A 196 -8.48 19.75 11.21
CA PHE A 196 -9.41 20.41 10.29
C PHE A 196 -10.80 19.76 10.34
N PRO A 197 -11.87 20.49 9.97
CA PRO A 197 -13.21 19.94 9.90
C PRO A 197 -13.35 18.95 8.74
N VAL A 198 -13.52 17.66 9.04
CA VAL A 198 -13.57 16.55 8.07
C VAL A 198 -14.66 16.68 7.00
N ARG A 199 -15.83 17.24 7.34
CA ARG A 199 -16.90 17.48 6.35
C ARG A 199 -16.47 18.51 5.31
N ALA A 200 -15.79 19.57 5.73
CA ALA A 200 -15.28 20.58 4.81
C ALA A 200 -14.12 20.03 3.95
N LEU A 201 -13.22 19.24 4.56
CA LEU A 201 -12.17 18.53 3.81
C LEU A 201 -12.79 17.64 2.71
N SER A 202 -13.83 16.88 3.04
CA SER A 202 -14.52 16.02 2.08
C SER A 202 -15.12 16.81 0.91
N THR A 203 -15.84 17.90 1.20
CA THR A 203 -16.44 18.77 0.18
C THR A 203 -15.37 19.34 -0.77
N VAL A 204 -14.28 19.88 -0.23
CA VAL A 204 -13.20 20.47 -1.02
C VAL A 204 -12.44 19.42 -1.81
N PHE A 205 -12.13 18.27 -1.20
CA PHE A 205 -11.47 17.16 -1.86
C PHE A 205 -12.28 16.64 -3.04
N ARG A 206 -13.58 16.39 -2.86
CA ARG A 206 -14.51 16.01 -3.92
C ARG A 206 -14.47 17.02 -5.07
N ALA A 207 -14.61 18.31 -4.76
CA ALA A 207 -14.60 19.35 -5.78
C ALA A 207 -13.27 19.38 -6.56
N LYS A 208 -12.12 19.33 -5.87
CA LYS A 208 -10.79 19.32 -6.49
C LYS A 208 -10.56 18.08 -7.35
N TYR A 209 -10.94 16.90 -6.86
CA TYR A 209 -10.78 15.66 -7.61
C TYR A 209 -11.66 15.67 -8.87
N LEU A 210 -12.95 16.01 -8.76
CA LEU A 210 -13.85 16.05 -9.92
C LEU A 210 -13.42 17.09 -10.96
N ALA A 211 -12.97 18.27 -10.52
CA ALA A 211 -12.43 19.28 -11.44
C ALA A 211 -11.16 18.79 -12.15
N GLY A 212 -10.25 18.12 -11.43
CA GLY A 212 -9.07 17.51 -12.06
C GLY A 212 -9.41 16.35 -12.98
N LEU A 213 -10.43 15.55 -12.65
CA LEU A 213 -10.93 14.47 -13.48
C LEU A 213 -11.52 15.00 -14.80
N GLN A 214 -12.29 16.09 -14.75
CA GLN A 214 -12.77 16.79 -15.94
C GLN A 214 -11.63 17.31 -16.80
N ARG A 215 -10.56 17.87 -16.21
CA ARG A 215 -9.40 18.37 -16.97
C ARG A 215 -8.66 17.25 -17.70
N VAL A 216 -8.40 16.11 -17.03
CA VAL A 216 -7.70 14.99 -17.69
C VAL A 216 -8.56 14.33 -18.76
N TYR A 217 -9.89 14.36 -18.62
CA TYR A 217 -10.81 13.96 -19.68
C TYR A 217 -10.72 14.89 -20.90
N ALA A 218 -10.84 16.20 -20.68
CA ALA A 218 -10.78 17.20 -21.75
C ALA A 218 -9.43 17.18 -22.50
N ALA A 219 -8.35 16.81 -21.81
CA ALA A 219 -7.03 16.65 -22.39
C ALA A 219 -6.82 15.32 -23.15
N GLY A 220 -7.83 14.45 -23.24
CA GLY A 220 -7.71 13.14 -23.89
C GLY A 220 -6.76 12.17 -23.16
N ALA A 221 -6.45 12.43 -21.89
CA ALA A 221 -5.47 11.65 -21.13
C ALA A 221 -6.03 10.36 -20.52
N LEU A 222 -7.31 10.05 -20.76
CA LEU A 222 -7.98 8.84 -20.28
C LEU A 222 -8.19 7.86 -21.43
N THR A 223 -7.87 6.60 -21.17
CA THR A 223 -8.20 5.45 -22.02
C THR A 223 -9.51 4.84 -21.56
N PHE A 224 -10.43 4.60 -22.49
CA PHE A 224 -11.72 3.97 -22.22
C PHE A 224 -11.78 2.62 -22.93
N ALA A 225 -12.02 1.56 -22.16
CA ALA A 225 -12.10 0.20 -22.68
C ALA A 225 -13.00 -0.68 -21.79
N GLY A 226 -13.50 -1.78 -22.37
CA GLY A 226 -14.39 -2.71 -21.68
C GLY A 226 -15.58 -1.99 -21.03
N GLY A 227 -15.82 -2.25 -19.75
CA GLY A 227 -16.92 -1.64 -18.98
C GLY A 227 -16.88 -0.11 -18.86
N THR A 228 -15.80 0.55 -19.27
CA THR A 228 -15.68 2.02 -19.27
C THR A 228 -15.79 2.65 -20.65
N ALA A 229 -15.97 1.87 -21.73
CA ALA A 229 -15.98 2.38 -23.11
C ALA A 229 -17.04 3.48 -23.34
N HIS A 230 -18.22 3.33 -22.73
CA HIS A 230 -19.30 4.31 -22.82
C HIS A 230 -18.92 5.70 -22.27
N LEU A 231 -17.96 5.78 -21.35
CA LEU A 231 -17.49 7.04 -20.76
C LEU A 231 -16.63 7.87 -21.71
N ALA A 232 -16.28 7.36 -22.90
CA ALA A 232 -15.63 8.15 -23.94
C ALA A 232 -16.56 9.23 -24.53
N SER A 233 -17.89 9.07 -24.38
CA SER A 233 -18.86 10.07 -24.82
C SER A 233 -18.92 11.25 -23.84
N PRO A 234 -18.82 12.52 -24.30
CA PRO A 234 -18.89 13.69 -23.42
C PRO A 234 -20.14 13.76 -22.56
N ARG A 235 -21.29 13.34 -23.10
CA ARG A 235 -22.57 13.30 -22.37
C ARG A 235 -22.53 12.27 -21.25
N ALA A 236 -22.05 11.06 -21.54
CA ALA A 236 -21.94 9.98 -20.56
C ALA A 236 -20.94 10.35 -19.45
N PHE A 237 -19.80 10.94 -19.81
CA PHE A 237 -18.80 11.37 -18.84
C PHE A 237 -19.32 12.49 -17.93
N THR A 238 -20.02 13.48 -18.49
CA THR A 238 -20.66 14.54 -17.71
C THR A 238 -21.69 13.98 -16.74
N GLY A 239 -22.53 13.04 -17.19
CA GLY A 239 -23.47 12.32 -16.33
C GLY A 239 -22.78 11.54 -15.21
N PHE A 240 -21.68 10.87 -15.52
CA PHE A 240 -20.86 10.15 -14.54
C PHE A 240 -20.27 11.07 -13.47
N LEU A 241 -19.75 12.25 -13.85
CA LEU A 241 -19.31 13.27 -12.88
C LEU A 241 -20.49 13.80 -12.03
N GLY A 242 -21.68 13.91 -12.62
CA GLY A 242 -22.91 14.26 -11.91
C GLY A 242 -23.23 13.24 -10.80
N GLN A 243 -23.20 11.95 -11.12
CA GLN A 243 -23.40 10.86 -10.15
C GLN A 243 -22.35 10.90 -9.04
N LEU A 244 -21.08 11.11 -9.39
CA LEU A 244 -19.99 11.22 -8.40
C LEU A 244 -20.13 12.45 -7.49
N ARG A 245 -20.74 13.53 -7.98
CA ARG A 245 -20.99 14.75 -7.19
C ARG A 245 -22.12 14.55 -6.19
N ALA A 246 -23.12 13.73 -6.56
CA ALA A 246 -24.33 13.49 -5.75
C ALA A 246 -24.06 12.58 -4.54
N ILE A 247 -23.04 11.73 -4.60
CA ILE A 247 -22.69 10.83 -3.48
C ILE A 247 -21.78 11.51 -2.45
N ASP A 248 -21.77 10.93 -1.26
CA ASP A 248 -20.84 11.29 -0.20
C ASP A 248 -19.44 10.77 -0.47
N TRP A 249 -18.46 11.63 -0.18
CA TRP A 249 -17.05 11.28 -0.23
C TRP A 249 -16.53 11.14 1.20
N ILE A 250 -15.71 10.13 1.44
CA ILE A 250 -15.27 9.80 2.78
C ILE A 250 -13.87 10.39 2.99
N VAL A 251 -13.79 11.32 3.93
CA VAL A 251 -12.53 11.79 4.52
C VAL A 251 -12.59 11.54 6.01
N TYR A 252 -11.55 10.92 6.54
CA TYR A 252 -11.42 10.61 7.95
C TYR A 252 -10.18 11.31 8.51
N ALA A 253 -10.25 11.82 9.73
CA ALA A 253 -9.10 12.43 10.40
C ALA A 253 -9.11 12.05 11.89
N LYS A 254 -7.97 11.58 12.41
CA LYS A 254 -7.75 11.34 13.84
C LYS A 254 -6.30 11.62 14.22
N ARG A 255 -6.01 11.68 15.52
CA ARG A 255 -4.64 11.50 15.99
C ARG A 255 -4.15 10.07 15.70
N PRO A 256 -2.88 9.85 15.36
CA PRO A 256 -2.28 8.53 15.32
C PRO A 256 -2.39 7.86 16.70
N PHE A 257 -2.93 6.63 16.76
CA PHE A 257 -3.16 5.91 18.00
C PHE A 257 -1.88 5.63 18.83
N ALA A 258 -0.71 5.60 18.18
CA ALA A 258 0.56 5.22 18.81
C ALA A 258 1.75 6.07 18.29
N GLY A 259 1.49 7.34 17.95
CA GLY A 259 2.49 8.26 17.38
C GLY A 259 2.64 8.19 15.85
N PRO A 260 3.37 9.14 15.24
CA PRO A 260 3.51 9.28 13.77
C PRO A 260 4.15 8.05 13.10
N GLU A 261 5.10 7.48 13.82
CA GLU A 261 5.72 6.17 13.71
C GLU A 261 4.77 5.06 13.19
N GLN A 262 3.56 4.97 13.74
CA GLN A 262 2.60 3.93 13.41
C GLN A 262 1.92 4.14 12.05
N VAL A 263 1.78 5.38 11.60
CA VAL A 263 1.28 5.70 10.25
C VAL A 263 2.36 5.39 9.22
N LEU A 264 3.64 5.64 9.54
CA LEU A 264 4.75 5.15 8.71
C LEU A 264 4.83 3.63 8.68
N ASN A 265 4.43 2.94 9.76
CA ASN A 265 4.25 1.49 9.73
C ASN A 265 3.12 1.05 8.78
N LEU A 266 2.12 1.90 8.46
CA LEU A 266 1.19 1.66 7.32
C LEU A 266 1.89 1.86 5.96
N GLY A 267 3.02 2.57 5.94
CA GLY A 267 3.95 2.60 4.82
C GLY A 267 4.62 1.26 4.56
N ARG A 268 4.64 0.31 5.52
CA ARG A 268 5.05 -1.09 5.26
C ARG A 268 4.24 -1.71 4.11
N TYR A 269 3.01 -1.24 3.88
CA TYR A 269 2.14 -1.69 2.80
C TYR A 269 2.55 -1.17 1.41
N THR A 270 3.29 -0.05 1.31
CA THR A 270 3.80 0.45 0.02
C THR A 270 4.83 -0.48 -0.62
N HIS A 271 5.51 -1.28 0.21
CA HIS A 271 6.46 -2.32 -0.19
C HIS A 271 5.95 -3.73 0.14
N ARG A 272 4.68 -3.87 0.56
CA ARG A 272 4.06 -5.17 0.83
C ARG A 272 3.52 -5.73 -0.47
N VAL A 273 4.02 -6.89 -0.83
CA VAL A 273 3.44 -7.72 -1.89
C VAL A 273 2.14 -8.30 -1.33
N VAL A 274 1.03 -8.16 -2.05
CA VAL A 274 -0.29 -8.73 -1.70
C VAL A 274 -0.19 -10.22 -1.31
N LEU A 275 0.76 -10.95 -1.89
CA LEU A 275 1.04 -12.36 -1.62
C LEU A 275 1.60 -12.65 -0.20
N SER A 276 1.90 -11.64 0.63
CA SER A 276 2.36 -11.80 2.01
C SER A 276 1.23 -11.83 3.06
N MET A 277 -0.03 -11.79 2.64
CA MET A 277 -1.18 -11.90 3.56
C MET A 277 -1.41 -13.33 4.08
N ILE A 278 -0.87 -14.36 3.42
CA ILE A 278 -1.12 -15.77 3.80
C ILE A 278 -0.31 -16.22 5.03
N ALA A 279 0.75 -15.50 5.43
CA ALA A 279 1.58 -15.92 6.56
C ALA A 279 1.06 -15.45 7.95
N SER A 280 -0.03 -14.69 8.01
CA SER A 280 -0.64 -14.22 9.27
C SER A 280 -1.92 -14.96 9.65
N SER A 281 -2.43 -15.82 8.78
CA SER A 281 -3.47 -16.78 9.14
C SER A 281 -2.78 -18.12 9.34
N SER A 282 -2.77 -18.61 10.57
CA SER A 282 -2.38 -20.00 10.85
C SER A 282 -3.13 -20.90 9.87
N ILE A 283 -2.39 -21.58 8.99
CA ILE A 283 -2.92 -22.72 8.26
C ILE A 283 -3.16 -23.77 9.35
N ALA A 284 -4.39 -23.82 9.85
CA ALA A 284 -4.85 -24.93 10.67
C ALA A 284 -4.77 -26.16 9.77
N THR A 285 -3.70 -26.93 9.94
CA THR A 285 -3.57 -28.28 9.42
C THR A 285 -4.80 -29.05 9.87
N GLY A 286 -5.56 -29.55 8.90
CA GLY A 286 -6.69 -30.43 9.14
C GLY A 286 -6.23 -31.63 9.96
N ALA A 287 -6.75 -31.72 11.19
CA ALA A 287 -6.83 -32.96 11.91
C ALA A 287 -8.32 -33.31 11.97
N SER A 288 -8.66 -34.39 11.28
CA SER A 288 -9.92 -35.11 11.42
C SER A 288 -10.16 -35.42 12.91
N GLY A 289 -11.21 -34.85 13.47
CA GLY A 289 -11.69 -35.15 14.81
C GLY A 289 -13.20 -34.98 14.84
N SER A 290 -13.90 -36.11 14.88
CA SER A 290 -15.35 -36.21 15.03
C SER A 290 -15.83 -35.43 16.26
N ALA A 291 -16.80 -34.54 16.09
CA ALA A 291 -17.57 -34.01 17.22
C ALA A 291 -19.02 -33.70 16.80
N GLY A 292 -19.93 -34.49 17.34
CA GLY A 292 -21.06 -33.99 18.13
C GLY A 292 -22.00 -32.99 17.47
N ARG A 293 -23.06 -33.53 16.88
CA ARG A 293 -24.32 -32.86 16.55
C ARG A 293 -24.91 -32.15 17.79
N THR A 294 -25.01 -30.83 17.79
CA THR A 294 -25.97 -30.08 18.64
C THR A 294 -26.44 -28.81 17.91
N THR A 295 -27.74 -28.76 17.65
CA THR A 295 -28.50 -27.65 17.09
C THR A 295 -28.75 -26.57 18.14
N PRO A 296 -28.64 -25.27 17.84
CA PRO A 296 -29.26 -24.23 18.63
C PRO A 296 -30.59 -23.79 18.01
N THR A 297 -31.61 -23.90 18.84
CA THR A 297 -32.99 -23.46 18.67
C THR A 297 -33.06 -21.95 18.42
N MET A 298 -33.87 -21.54 17.44
CA MET A 298 -34.36 -20.17 17.31
C MET A 298 -35.40 -19.89 18.38
N THR A 299 -35.34 -18.73 19.03
CA THR A 299 -36.51 -18.05 19.60
C THR A 299 -36.34 -16.54 19.55
N ALA A 300 -37.37 -15.91 18.94
CA ALA A 300 -37.87 -14.54 18.96
C ALA A 300 -36.91 -13.37 19.26
#